data_AF-A0A4Y2QMX1-F1
#
_entry.id   AF-A0A4Y2QMX1-F1
#
_cell.length_a   1.000
_cell.length_b   1.000
_cell.length_c   1.000
_cell.angle_alpha   90.00
_cell.angle_beta   90.00
_cell.angle_gamma   90.00
#
_symmetry.space_group_name_H-M   'P 1'
#
loop_
_entity.id
_entity.type
_entity.pdbx_description
1 polymer ?
#
loop_
_entity_poly.entity_id
_entity_poly.type
_entity_poly.pdbx_seq_one_letter_code
_entity_poly.pdbx_strand_id
1 'polypeptide(L)'
;MSENLIRPYGGKGLSDEKNIFNYRLSRARGCIECAFGIMACKWCIFYRPLNVDLELAENIVKAVCVLHNFVRRRDGHRSEYAPESEQSGFYDIENDSTSRANPKVLDIRDQFAKYFVKNVLEWQNQKI
;
A
#
# COMPACT_ATOMS: atom_id res chain seq x y z
N MET A 1 11.23 -9.06 13.25
CA MET A 1 10.39 -8.26 12.32
C MET A 1 11.07 -8.23 10.96
N SER A 2 10.33 -8.34 9.84
CA SER A 2 10.89 -8.52 8.49
C SER A 2 11.67 -7.30 7.99
N GLU A 3 12.75 -7.52 7.24
CA GLU A 3 13.65 -6.47 6.74
C GLU A 3 12.98 -5.52 5.74
N ASN A 4 11.84 -5.92 5.17
CA ASN A 4 11.23 -5.27 4.01
C ASN A 4 10.00 -4.41 4.33
N LEU A 5 9.64 -4.22 5.60
CA LEU A 5 8.42 -3.51 5.98
C LEU A 5 8.70 -2.14 6.62
N ILE A 6 8.33 -1.07 5.91
CA ILE A 6 8.43 0.31 6.41
C ILE A 6 7.19 0.65 7.26
N ARG A 7 7.41 1.20 8.46
CA ARG A 7 6.36 1.64 9.39
C ARG A 7 6.15 3.15 9.37
N PRO A 8 4.92 3.65 9.62
CA PRO A 8 4.70 5.09 9.84
C PRO A 8 5.45 5.60 11.07
N TYR A 9 5.61 6.92 11.18
CA TYR A 9 5.98 7.56 12.44
C TYR A 9 4.80 7.48 13.41
N GLY A 10 5.07 7.03 14.64
CA GLY A 10 4.09 7.02 15.72
C GLY A 10 4.23 8.18 16.69
N GLY A 11 3.18 8.40 17.49
CA GLY A 11 3.10 9.46 18.50
C GLY A 11 2.16 10.61 18.13
N LYS A 12 1.85 11.47 19.11
CA LYS A 12 1.08 12.71 18.92
C LYS A 12 2.03 13.89 18.71
N GLY A 13 1.61 14.91 17.96
CA GLY A 13 2.42 16.12 17.70
C GLY A 13 3.62 15.86 16.77
N LEU A 14 3.40 15.08 15.71
CA LEU A 14 4.41 14.83 14.69
C LEU A 14 4.75 16.12 13.93
N SER A 15 6.01 16.26 13.52
CA SER A 15 6.42 17.34 12.61
C SER A 15 5.77 17.17 11.23
N ASP A 16 5.66 18.27 10.48
CA ASP A 16 5.09 18.26 9.11
C ASP A 16 5.78 17.26 8.19
N GLU A 17 7.10 17.13 8.29
CA GLU A 17 7.88 16.11 7.56
C GLU A 17 7.36 14.69 7.82
N LYS A 18 7.09 14.35 9.09
CA LYS A 18 6.61 13.03 9.49
C LYS A 18 5.15 12.82 9.09
N ASN A 19 4.34 13.87 9.12
CA ASN A 19 2.94 13.84 8.66
C ASN A 19 2.87 13.62 7.15
N ILE A 20 3.67 14.35 6.36
CA ILE A 20 3.77 14.17 4.90
C ILE A 20 4.21 12.75 4.56
N PHE A 21 5.20 12.21 5.29
CA PHE A 21 5.62 10.82 5.12
C PHE A 21 4.48 9.84 5.40
N ASN A 22 3.82 9.94 6.55
CA ASN A 22 2.71 9.06 6.93
C ASN A 22 1.58 9.12 5.90
N TYR A 23 1.22 10.32 5.47
CA TYR A 23 0.16 10.53 4.48
C TYR A 23 0.49 9.87 3.14
N ARG A 24 1.71 10.08 2.62
CA ARG A 24 2.17 9.43 1.38
C ARG A 24 2.26 7.92 1.50
N LEU A 25 2.73 7.41 2.63
CA LEU A 25 2.80 5.97 2.90
C LEU A 25 1.40 5.34 2.88
N SER A 26 0.43 5.98 3.54
CA SER A 26 -0.96 5.50 3.53
C SER A 26 -1.59 5.59 2.14
N ARG A 27 -1.28 6.63 1.34
CA ARG A 27 -1.71 6.69 -0.07
C ARG A 27 -1.17 5.54 -0.90
N ALA A 28 0.11 5.21 -0.73
CA ALA A 28 0.73 4.10 -1.44
C ALA A 28 0.07 2.76 -1.07
N ARG A 29 -0.23 2.55 0.22
CA ARG A 29 -0.99 1.38 0.69
C ARG A 29 -2.39 1.32 0.09
N GLY A 30 -3.14 2.43 0.14
CA GLY A 30 -4.48 2.49 -0.46
C GLY A 30 -4.47 2.17 -1.96
N CYS A 31 -3.48 2.64 -2.71
CA CYS A 31 -3.33 2.28 -4.13
C CYS A 31 -3.15 0.77 -4.35
N ILE A 32 -2.32 0.13 -3.51
CA ILE A 32 -2.09 -1.32 -3.54
C ILE A 32 -3.36 -2.07 -3.15
N GLU A 33 -4.04 -1.66 -2.09
CA GLU A 33 -5.30 -2.26 -1.62
C GLU A 33 -6.39 -2.18 -2.68
N CYS A 34 -6.57 -1.02 -3.33
CA CYS A 34 -7.49 -0.87 -4.45
C CYS A 34 -7.14 -1.83 -5.61
N ALA A 35 -5.86 -1.94 -5.95
CA ALA A 35 -5.42 -2.84 -7.02
C ALA A 35 -5.71 -4.32 -6.69
N PHE A 36 -5.41 -4.75 -5.46
CA PHE A 36 -5.73 -6.11 -5.01
C PHE A 36 -7.25 -6.35 -4.92
N GLY A 37 -8.04 -5.35 -4.49
CA GLY A 37 -9.50 -5.43 -4.49
C GLY A 37 -10.06 -5.67 -5.89
N ILE A 38 -9.60 -4.91 -6.89
CA ILE A 38 -10.01 -5.11 -8.30
C ILE A 38 -9.58 -6.49 -8.79
N MET A 39 -8.36 -6.93 -8.48
CA MET A 39 -7.89 -8.27 -8.85
C MET A 39 -8.72 -9.37 -8.19
N ALA A 40 -9.06 -9.24 -6.90
CA ALA A 40 -9.91 -10.20 -6.19
C ALA A 40 -11.31 -10.27 -6.80
N CYS A 41 -11.92 -9.12 -7.11
CA CYS A 41 -13.22 -9.05 -7.76
C CYS A 41 -13.22 -9.71 -9.14
N LYS A 42 -12.15 -9.56 -9.92
CA LYS A 42 -12.07 -10.12 -11.27
C LYS A 42 -11.76 -11.62 -11.27
N TRP A 43 -10.86 -12.07 -10.41
CA TRP A 43 -10.29 -13.43 -10.48
C TRP A 43 -10.94 -14.43 -9.52
N CYS A 44 -11.75 -13.97 -8.57
CA CYS A 44 -12.50 -14.73 -7.56
C CYS A 44 -11.70 -15.66 -6.62
N ILE A 45 -10.50 -16.09 -7.04
CA ILE A 45 -9.60 -16.98 -6.31
C ILE A 45 -9.12 -16.37 -4.99
N PHE A 46 -9.10 -15.04 -4.89
CA PHE A 46 -8.72 -14.31 -3.69
C PHE A 46 -9.89 -14.00 -2.75
N TYR A 47 -11.13 -14.39 -3.07
CA TYR A 47 -12.26 -14.20 -2.14
C TYR A 47 -12.22 -15.14 -0.94
N ARG A 48 -11.52 -16.28 -1.07
CA ARG A 48 -11.27 -17.20 0.04
C ARG A 48 -9.77 -17.25 0.33
N PRO A 49 -9.39 -17.51 1.58
CA PRO A 49 -7.99 -17.81 1.91
C PRO A 49 -7.46 -18.93 1.01
N LEU A 50 -6.26 -18.74 0.48
CA LEU A 50 -5.59 -19.75 -0.33
C LEU A 50 -5.18 -20.92 0.55
N ASN A 51 -5.88 -22.06 0.42
CA ASN A 51 -5.56 -23.29 1.15
C ASN A 51 -4.55 -24.13 0.37
N VAL A 52 -3.37 -23.57 0.14
CA VAL A 52 -2.23 -24.18 -0.57
C VAL A 52 -0.94 -23.89 0.18
N ASP A 53 0.16 -24.54 -0.19
CA ASP A 53 1.47 -24.19 0.36
C ASP A 53 1.91 -22.77 -0.05
N LEU A 54 2.91 -22.25 0.66
CA LEU A 54 3.37 -20.87 0.46
C LEU A 54 3.95 -20.65 -0.95
N GLU A 55 4.65 -21.64 -1.49
CA GLU A 55 5.27 -21.55 -2.81
C GLU A 55 4.22 -21.46 -3.92
N LEU A 56 3.18 -22.29 -3.84
CA LEU A 56 2.05 -22.26 -4.76
C LEU A 56 1.23 -20.97 -4.58
N ALA A 57 1.04 -20.50 -3.36
CA ALA A 57 0.38 -19.22 -3.11
C ALA A 57 1.13 -18.05 -3.81
N GLU A 58 2.45 -18.00 -3.69
CA GLU A 58 3.27 -17.02 -4.40
C GLU A 58 3.13 -17.13 -5.92
N ASN A 59 3.16 -18.35 -6.46
CA ASN A 59 3.01 -18.62 -7.89
C ASN A 59 1.63 -18.21 -8.41
N ILE A 60 0.57 -18.46 -7.64
CA ILE A 60 -0.79 -18.00 -7.95
C ILE A 60 -0.82 -16.48 -8.04
N VAL A 61 -0.28 -15.77 -7.03
CA VAL A 61 -0.25 -14.30 -7.03
C VAL A 61 0.51 -13.76 -8.25
N LYS A 62 1.70 -14.30 -8.54
CA LYS A 62 2.51 -13.91 -9.72
C LYS A 62 1.75 -14.15 -11.03
N ALA A 63 1.13 -15.33 -11.18
CA ALA A 63 0.35 -15.68 -12.37
C ALA A 63 -0.85 -14.74 -12.57
N VAL A 64 -1.59 -14.43 -11.50
CA VAL A 64 -2.71 -13.51 -11.56
C VAL A 64 -2.26 -12.09 -11.93
N CYS A 65 -1.13 -11.60 -11.40
CA CYS A 65 -0.57 -10.30 -11.80
C CYS A 65 -0.26 -10.25 -13.31
N VAL A 66 0.40 -11.28 -13.85
CA VAL A 66 0.72 -11.36 -15.28
C VAL A 66 -0.56 -11.41 -16.12
N LEU A 67 -1.51 -12.27 -15.74
CA LEU A 67 -2.76 -12.44 -16.46
C LEU A 67 -3.64 -11.18 -16.41
N HIS A 68 -3.70 -10.52 -15.24
CA HIS A 68 -4.40 -9.24 -15.08
C HIS A 68 -3.82 -8.17 -16.01
N ASN A 69 -2.50 -8.04 -16.06
CA ASN A 69 -1.83 -7.10 -16.94
C ASN A 69 -2.06 -7.43 -18.43
N PHE A 70 -2.04 -8.71 -18.79
CA PHE A 70 -2.36 -9.16 -20.15
C PHE A 70 -3.79 -8.78 -20.55
N VAL A 71 -4.77 -9.10 -19.71
CA VAL A 71 -6.19 -8.77 -19.95
C VAL A 71 -6.39 -7.25 -20.02
N ARG A 72 -5.77 -6.45 -19.15
CA ARG A 72 -5.86 -4.98 -19.22
C ARG A 72 -5.27 -4.40 -20.50
N ARG A 73 -4.23 -5.03 -21.07
CA ARG A 73 -3.67 -4.63 -22.38
C ARG A 73 -4.58 -5.01 -23.53
N ARG A 74 -5.23 -6.17 -23.47
CA ARG A 74 -6.10 -6.67 -24.54
C ARG A 74 -7.47 -5.99 -24.56
N ASP A 75 -8.12 -5.93 -23.41
CA ASP A 75 -9.53 -5.53 -23.27
C ASP A 75 -9.68 -4.07 -22.77
N GLY A 76 -8.56 -3.39 -22.52
CA GLY A 76 -8.54 -2.01 -22.02
C GLY A 76 -8.89 -1.88 -20.54
N HIS A 77 -9.21 -0.65 -20.11
CA HIS A 77 -9.60 -0.32 -18.74
C HIS A 77 -11.11 -0.37 -18.57
N ARG A 78 -11.73 -1.53 -18.81
CA ARG A 78 -13.17 -1.70 -18.59
C ARG A 78 -13.46 -1.70 -17.08
N SER A 79 -14.06 -0.62 -16.61
CA SER A 79 -14.35 -0.32 -15.19
C SER A 79 -15.56 -1.09 -14.65
N GLU A 80 -15.77 -2.34 -15.06
CA GLU A 80 -16.89 -3.15 -14.56
C GLU A 80 -16.63 -3.68 -13.14
N TYR A 81 -15.38 -3.63 -12.68
CA TYR A 81 -14.91 -4.15 -11.40
C TYR A 81 -14.22 -3.09 -10.53
N ALA A 82 -14.22 -1.83 -10.96
CA ALA A 82 -13.72 -0.76 -10.10
C ALA A 82 -14.77 -0.53 -9.02
N PRO A 83 -14.45 -0.70 -7.73
CA PRO A 83 -15.34 -0.18 -6.70
C PRO A 83 -15.49 1.32 -6.96
N GLU A 84 -16.74 1.81 -6.98
CA GLU A 84 -17.02 3.24 -7.03
C GLU A 84 -16.20 3.90 -5.93
N SER A 85 -15.23 4.71 -6.34
CA SER A 85 -14.23 5.28 -5.46
C SER A 85 -14.89 6.33 -4.58
N GLU A 86 -15.50 5.92 -3.49
CA GLU A 86 -15.44 6.77 -2.32
C GLU A 86 -14.02 6.63 -1.77
N GLN A 87 -13.44 7.78 -1.46
CA GLN A 87 -12.18 7.91 -0.75
C GLN A 87 -12.31 7.11 0.54
N SER A 88 -12.06 5.80 0.50
CA SER A 88 -12.10 4.97 1.69
C SER A 88 -11.12 5.61 2.65
N GLY A 89 -11.67 6.07 3.78
CA GLY A 89 -10.96 6.88 4.75
C GLY A 89 -9.60 6.26 4.97
N PHE A 90 -8.57 7.10 4.96
CA PHE A 90 -7.24 6.69 5.35
C PHE A 90 -7.39 6.06 6.72
N TYR A 91 -7.40 4.73 6.78
CA TYR A 91 -7.54 4.03 8.04
C TYR A 91 -6.38 4.52 8.89
N ASP A 92 -6.68 5.07 10.06
CA ASP A 92 -5.66 5.42 11.04
C ASP A 92 -4.85 4.15 11.28
N ILE A 93 -3.58 4.17 10.87
CA ILE A 93 -2.72 3.01 11.06
C ILE A 93 -2.53 2.87 12.55
N GLU A 94 -3.16 1.86 13.16
CA GLU A 94 -2.95 1.54 14.55
C GLU A 94 -1.45 1.34 14.79
N ASN A 95 -0.87 2.21 15.62
CA ASN A 95 0.51 2.08 16.07
C ASN A 95 0.63 0.83 16.92
N ASP A 96 0.99 -0.28 16.29
CA ASP A 96 1.47 -1.45 17.03
C ASP A 96 2.82 -1.08 17.68
N SER A 97 2.70 -0.67 18.95
CA SER A 97 3.72 -0.01 19.76
C SER A 97 4.73 -0.99 20.37
N THR A 98 4.71 -2.27 19.95
CA THR A 98 5.22 -3.35 20.81
C THR A 98 6.52 -4.02 20.35
N SER A 99 7.21 -3.54 19.30
CA SER A 99 8.49 -4.16 18.90
C SER A 99 9.51 -3.19 18.30
N ARG A 100 10.77 -3.30 18.75
CA ARG A 100 11.90 -2.46 18.27
C ARG A 100 12.13 -2.68 16.77
N ALA A 101 11.99 -1.61 15.99
CA ALA A 101 12.22 -1.64 14.55
C ALA A 101 13.72 -1.79 14.20
N ASN A 102 14.01 -2.42 13.06
CA ASN A 102 15.37 -2.56 12.53
C ASN A 102 15.94 -1.16 12.21
N PRO A 103 17.12 -0.76 12.74
CA PRO A 103 17.72 0.56 12.51
C PRO A 103 17.85 0.93 11.04
N LYS A 104 18.14 -0.03 10.15
CA LYS A 104 18.24 0.21 8.71
C LYS A 104 16.92 0.68 8.09
N VAL A 105 15.80 0.10 8.55
CA VAL A 105 14.46 0.44 8.06
C VAL A 105 14.08 1.85 8.53
N LEU A 106 14.51 2.25 9.73
CA LEU A 106 14.31 3.60 10.23
C LEU A 106 15.10 4.63 9.42
N ASP A 107 16.34 4.31 9.04
CA ASP A 107 17.15 5.19 8.19
C ASP A 107 16.51 5.39 6.81
N ILE A 108 16.06 4.30 6.17
CA ILE A 108 15.34 4.37 4.88
C ILE A 108 14.07 5.23 5.02
N ARG A 109 13.30 5.05 6.10
CA ARG A 109 12.10 5.86 6.38
C ARG A 109 12.45 7.35 6.47
N ASP A 110 13.49 7.70 7.21
CA ASP A 110 13.92 9.08 7.41
C ASP A 110 14.50 9.68 6.12
N GLN A 111 15.17 8.88 5.27
CA GLN A 111 15.58 9.31 3.94
C GLN A 111 14.38 9.66 3.04
N PHE A 112 13.33 8.84 3.06
CA PHE A 112 12.10 9.12 2.31
C PHE A 112 11.38 10.36 2.83
N ALA A 113 11.32 10.57 4.15
CA ALA A 113 10.70 11.74 4.76
C ALA A 113 11.38 13.03 4.27
N LYS A 114 12.71 13.09 4.34
CA LYS A 114 13.51 14.21 3.79
C LYS A 114 13.28 14.41 2.29
N TYR A 115 13.25 13.31 1.53
CA TYR A 115 13.00 13.36 0.10
C TYR A 115 11.62 13.94 -0.25
N PHE A 116 10.57 13.60 0.50
CA PHE A 116 9.21 14.09 0.25
C PHE A 116 9.01 15.56 0.59
N VAL A 117 9.74 16.08 1.59
CA VAL A 117 9.76 17.52 1.87
C VAL A 117 10.48 18.27 0.74
N LYS A 118 11.57 17.71 0.21
CA LYS A 118 12.29 18.30 -0.94
C LYS A 118 11.47 18.22 -2.25
N ASN A 119 10.69 17.16 -2.44
CA ASN A 119 9.93 16.89 -3.66
C ASN A 119 8.44 16.97 -3.40
N VAL A 120 7.95 18.21 -3.29
CA VAL A 120 6.57 18.52 -2.95
C VAL A 120 5.62 18.11 -4.08
N LEU A 121 4.48 17.53 -3.71
CA LEU A 121 3.37 17.27 -4.60
C LEU A 121 2.14 18.07 -4.15
N GLU A 122 1.37 18.57 -5.11
CA GLU A 122 0.18 19.43 -4.90
C GLU A 122 -0.81 18.87 -3.87
N TRP A 123 -0.97 17.55 -3.84
CA TRP A 123 -1.93 16.89 -2.97
C TRP A 123 -1.39 16.53 -1.58
N GLN A 124 -0.08 16.69 -1.32
CA GLN A 124 0.55 16.12 -0.13
C GLN A 124 0.20 16.83 1.18
N ASN A 125 -0.38 18.03 1.08
CA ASN A 125 -0.84 18.85 2.20
C ASN A 125 -2.38 18.97 2.28
N GLN A 126 -3.11 18.33 1.36
CA GLN A 126 -4.59 18.45 1.28
C GLN A 126 -5.33 17.71 2.42
N LYS A 127 -4.61 16.99 3.28
CA LYS A 127 -5.15 16.21 4.41
C LYS A 127 -4.28 16.34 5.68
N ILE A 128 -3.68 17.50 5.91
CA ILE A 128 -3.18 17.88 7.25
C ILE A 128 -4.34 18.49 8.02
#